data_AF-A0A319DBL8-F1
#
_entry.id   AF-A0A319DBL8-F1
#
_cell.length_a   1.000
_cell.length_b   1.000
_cell.length_c   1.000
_cell.angle_alpha   90.00
_cell.angle_beta   90.00
_cell.angle_gamma   90.00
#
_symmetry.space_group_name_H-M   'P 1'
#
loop_
_entity.id
_entity.type
_entity.pdbx_description
1 polymer ?
#
loop_
_entity_poly.entity_id
_entity_poly.type
_entity_poly.pdbx_seq_one_letter_code
_entity_poly.pdbx_strand_id
1 'polypeptide(L)'
;MWESYFSNKTILITGGTGFLGTALVWRLASQTHPKQIYLLCRGGKDIIHAASSINLVDPLRKLSQNIIGATERLAHIALGCPRLQRFVYISTAFANSHLYAESEAGAVDIPIQGVFYPLSSSASASASTSVSTIWQEVQTRNSSAEYEAHDFPWPCAYAKHLSERLLAELFAKADVSEKSLILRPSILGPAERVPYAGYSVTADEVPVDVVVDRLLLHLVHGSAGCVHAVSGERGRYRFKDLWEEGMAVRKMPWRLRLVWADVDWHSPQLHYIARFYVLFGHSFDFSEERTLRLWERVPEAERRGLRVFKDCSRGFDLGGRRDEIRACAKGLASYFGVPSWVAIPFL
;
A
#
# COMPACT_ATOMS: atom_id res chain seq x y z
N MET A 1 -10.65 14.44 20.63
CA MET A 1 -9.66 14.52 19.55
C MET A 1 -10.30 14.39 18.16
N TRP A 2 -10.73 13.21 17.71
CA TRP A 2 -11.22 13.02 16.34
C TRP A 2 -12.42 13.89 15.97
N GLU A 3 -13.51 13.81 16.74
CA GLU A 3 -14.73 14.59 16.50
C GLU A 3 -14.48 16.11 16.47
N SER A 4 -13.71 16.64 17.42
CA SER A 4 -13.29 18.04 17.45
C SER A 4 -12.44 18.48 16.23
N TYR A 5 -11.81 17.55 15.51
CA TYR A 5 -11.12 17.85 14.26
C TYR A 5 -12.04 17.70 13.05
N PHE A 6 -12.73 16.56 12.89
CA PHE A 6 -13.49 16.23 11.68
C PHE A 6 -14.89 16.83 11.62
N SER A 7 -15.48 17.23 12.74
CA SER A 7 -16.74 17.99 12.76
C SER A 7 -16.67 19.22 11.87
N ASN A 8 -17.80 19.57 11.27
CA ASN A 8 -17.92 20.62 10.24
C ASN A 8 -17.11 20.44 8.94
N LYS A 9 -16.23 19.42 8.81
CA LYS A 9 -15.52 19.15 7.53
C LYS A 9 -16.43 18.48 6.50
N THR A 10 -16.25 18.89 5.25
CA THR A 10 -16.69 18.13 4.07
C THR A 10 -15.51 17.33 3.55
N ILE A 11 -15.70 16.02 3.36
CA ILE A 11 -14.64 15.08 2.97
C ILE A 11 -15.01 14.44 1.62
N LEU A 12 -14.10 14.45 0.65
CA LEU A 12 -14.22 13.70 -0.60
C LEU A 12 -13.33 12.45 -0.52
N ILE A 13 -13.88 11.28 -0.80
CA ILE A 13 -13.17 10.00 -0.76
C ILE A 13 -13.38 9.28 -2.10
N THR A 14 -12.29 8.85 -2.72
CA THR A 14 -12.31 7.98 -3.90
C THR A 14 -12.17 6.52 -3.46
N GLY A 15 -12.88 5.60 -4.12
CA GLY A 15 -12.72 4.16 -3.83
C GLY A 15 -13.18 3.74 -2.44
N GLY A 16 -14.17 4.44 -1.87
CA GLY A 16 -14.82 4.07 -0.60
C GLY A 16 -15.53 2.71 -0.60
N THR A 17 -15.61 2.04 -1.76
CA THR A 17 -16.07 0.65 -1.93
C THR A 17 -14.95 -0.39 -1.98
N GLY A 18 -13.68 0.04 -1.95
CA GLY A 18 -12.51 -0.83 -1.80
C GLY A 18 -12.13 -1.03 -0.33
N PHE A 19 -11.40 -2.10 -0.03
CA PHE A 19 -11.08 -2.59 1.33
C PHE A 19 -10.76 -1.50 2.38
N LEU A 20 -9.68 -0.74 2.18
CA LEU A 20 -9.29 0.38 3.06
C LEU A 20 -10.31 1.54 3.05
N GLY A 21 -10.92 1.80 1.90
CA GLY A 21 -11.93 2.83 1.73
C GLY A 21 -13.17 2.59 2.58
N THR A 22 -13.67 1.35 2.60
CA THR A 22 -14.82 0.94 3.43
C THR A 22 -14.51 1.12 4.93
N ALA A 23 -13.33 0.70 5.39
CA ALA A 23 -12.91 0.86 6.78
C ALA A 23 -12.76 2.35 7.18
N LEU A 24 -12.19 3.18 6.30
CA LEU A 24 -12.06 4.62 6.49
C LEU A 24 -13.43 5.32 6.55
N VAL A 25 -14.32 5.02 5.61
CA VAL A 25 -15.69 5.56 5.58
C VAL A 25 -16.45 5.17 6.83
N TRP A 26 -16.35 3.91 7.28
CA TRP A 26 -16.99 3.45 8.52
C TRP A 26 -16.47 4.20 9.74
N ARG A 27 -15.15 4.39 9.90
CA ARG A 27 -14.57 5.13 11.03
C ARG A 27 -15.00 6.59 11.03
N LEU A 28 -14.94 7.27 9.87
CA LEU A 28 -15.37 8.67 9.76
C LEU A 28 -16.86 8.84 10.08
N ALA A 29 -17.72 7.98 9.52
CA ALA A 29 -19.16 8.07 9.72
C ALA A 29 -19.62 7.72 11.15
N SER A 30 -18.96 6.77 11.82
CA SER A 30 -19.38 6.26 13.14
C SER A 30 -18.65 6.86 14.34
N GLN A 31 -17.47 7.49 14.16
CA GLN A 31 -16.61 7.93 15.26
C GLN A 31 -16.05 9.36 15.09
N THR A 32 -16.31 10.06 13.98
CA THR A 32 -15.77 11.43 13.77
C THR A 32 -16.78 12.47 13.27
N HIS A 33 -18.03 12.10 13.03
CA HIS A 33 -19.17 12.98 12.70
C HIS A 33 -18.84 14.18 11.76
N PRO A 34 -18.27 13.96 10.57
CA PRO A 34 -18.04 15.02 9.60
C PRO A 34 -19.37 15.56 9.06
N LYS A 35 -19.38 16.83 8.62
CA LYS A 35 -20.59 17.47 8.08
C LYS A 35 -21.12 16.75 6.83
N GLN A 36 -20.22 16.27 5.98
CA GLN A 36 -20.61 15.55 4.77
C GLN A 36 -19.44 14.69 4.25
N ILE A 37 -19.75 13.46 3.81
CA ILE A 37 -18.83 12.60 3.07
C ILE A 37 -19.37 12.45 1.65
N TYR A 38 -18.56 12.81 0.65
CA TYR A 38 -18.81 12.51 -0.76
C TYR A 38 -17.98 11.29 -1.16
N LEU A 39 -18.61 10.28 -1.73
CA LEU A 39 -17.95 9.10 -2.27
C LEU A 39 -17.93 9.18 -3.80
N LEU A 40 -16.74 9.25 -4.39
CA LEU A 40 -16.58 9.13 -5.84
C LEU A 40 -16.42 7.66 -6.22
N CYS A 41 -17.41 7.14 -6.94
CA CYS A 41 -17.44 5.77 -7.46
C CYS A 41 -17.52 5.78 -8.99
N ARG A 42 -16.92 4.77 -9.64
CA ARG A 42 -17.12 4.52 -11.08
C ARG A 42 -18.52 3.96 -11.32
N GLY A 43 -19.21 4.47 -12.34
CA GLY A 43 -20.47 3.88 -12.81
C GLY A 43 -20.25 2.57 -13.58
N GLY A 44 -21.22 1.66 -13.50
CA GLY A 44 -21.27 0.36 -14.16
C GLY A 44 -22.53 -0.40 -13.71
N LYS A 45 -22.89 -1.50 -14.38
CA LYS A 45 -23.98 -2.37 -13.90
C LYS A 45 -23.54 -3.33 -12.78
N ASP A 46 -22.26 -3.69 -12.77
CA ASP A 46 -21.60 -4.43 -11.70
C ASP A 46 -20.41 -3.59 -11.20
N ILE A 47 -20.45 -3.10 -9.96
CA ILE A 47 -19.48 -2.11 -9.46
C ILE A 47 -18.61 -2.72 -8.36
N ILE A 48 -17.40 -3.12 -8.73
CA ILE A 48 -16.27 -3.29 -7.80
C ILE A 48 -15.21 -2.25 -8.16
N HIS A 49 -14.79 -1.42 -7.20
CA HIS A 49 -13.87 -0.31 -7.44
C HIS A 49 -12.91 -0.05 -6.28
N ALA A 50 -11.64 -0.40 -6.49
CA ALA A 50 -10.53 0.22 -5.77
C ALA A 50 -10.08 1.48 -6.53
N ALA A 51 -9.85 2.59 -5.80
CA ALA A 51 -9.31 3.85 -6.37
C ALA A 51 -7.79 3.85 -6.59
N SER A 52 -7.15 2.70 -6.41
CA SER A 52 -5.91 2.35 -7.09
C SER A 52 -6.08 0.95 -7.63
N SER A 53 -5.62 0.69 -8.84
CA SER A 53 -5.37 -0.70 -9.23
C SER A 53 -4.25 -1.24 -8.33
N ILE A 54 -4.48 -2.41 -7.75
CA ILE A 54 -3.45 -3.24 -7.09
C ILE A 54 -3.02 -4.41 -8.00
N ASN A 55 -3.38 -4.35 -9.30
CA ASN A 55 -3.01 -5.39 -10.23
C ASN A 55 -1.51 -5.32 -10.56
N LEU A 56 -0.75 -6.22 -9.93
CA LEU A 56 0.68 -6.41 -10.11
C LEU A 56 1.08 -6.82 -11.54
N VAL A 57 0.12 -7.35 -12.32
CA VAL A 57 0.34 -7.97 -13.64
C VAL A 57 0.03 -7.03 -14.80
N ASP A 58 -0.76 -5.98 -14.57
CA ASP A 58 -1.13 -5.06 -15.64
C ASP A 58 0.07 -4.18 -16.05
N PRO A 59 0.39 -4.08 -17.36
CA PRO A 59 1.52 -3.28 -17.83
C PRO A 59 1.28 -1.79 -17.59
N LEU A 60 2.36 -1.02 -17.43
CA LEU A 60 2.32 0.41 -17.07
C LEU A 60 1.29 1.19 -17.91
N ARG A 61 1.25 0.99 -19.23
CA ARG A 61 0.27 1.57 -20.17
C ARG A 61 -1.21 1.50 -19.75
N LYS A 62 -1.61 0.44 -19.03
CA LYS A 62 -2.99 0.20 -18.58
C LYS A 62 -3.24 0.75 -17.17
N LEU A 63 -2.18 0.89 -16.39
CA LEU A 63 -2.19 1.42 -15.03
C LEU A 63 -2.03 2.95 -14.98
N SER A 64 -1.22 3.52 -15.87
CA SER A 64 -0.72 4.89 -15.81
C SER A 64 -1.83 5.94 -15.72
N GLN A 65 -2.81 5.89 -16.60
CA GLN A 65 -3.97 6.80 -16.57
C GLN A 65 -4.93 6.52 -15.40
N ASN A 66 -4.98 5.28 -14.88
CA ASN A 66 -5.83 4.89 -13.75
C ASN A 66 -5.20 5.19 -12.38
N ILE A 67 -3.88 5.36 -12.31
CA ILE A 67 -3.13 5.66 -11.09
C ILE A 67 -2.60 7.10 -11.16
N ILE A 68 -1.59 7.38 -11.99
CA ILE A 68 -0.91 8.68 -12.07
C ILE A 68 -1.89 9.75 -12.57
N GLY A 69 -2.46 9.55 -13.75
CA GLY A 69 -3.35 10.52 -14.38
C GLY A 69 -4.72 10.67 -13.71
N ALA A 70 -5.10 9.77 -12.79
CA ALA A 70 -6.25 9.98 -11.91
C ALA A 70 -5.86 10.84 -10.69
N THR A 71 -4.67 10.57 -10.13
CA THR A 71 -4.09 11.31 -9.00
C THR A 71 -3.82 12.78 -9.35
N GLU A 72 -3.22 13.03 -10.53
CA GLU A 72 -2.98 14.37 -11.08
C GLU A 72 -4.29 15.19 -11.19
N ARG A 73 -5.34 14.62 -11.80
CA ARG A 73 -6.63 15.31 -11.97
C ARG A 73 -7.26 15.64 -10.61
N LEU A 74 -7.19 14.74 -9.63
CA LEU A 74 -7.64 14.98 -8.26
C LEU A 74 -6.80 16.05 -7.55
N ALA A 75 -5.49 16.09 -7.78
CA ALA A 75 -4.60 17.13 -7.26
C ALA A 75 -4.98 18.52 -7.79
N HIS A 76 -5.20 18.66 -9.11
CA HIS A 76 -5.65 19.94 -9.68
C HIS A 76 -7.03 20.39 -9.15
N ILE A 77 -7.98 19.47 -8.98
CA ILE A 77 -9.28 19.77 -8.35
C ILE A 77 -9.09 20.25 -6.91
N ALA A 78 -8.20 19.61 -6.15
CA ALA A 78 -7.90 19.99 -4.76
C ALA A 78 -7.19 21.35 -4.67
N LEU A 79 -6.20 21.62 -5.52
CA LEU A 79 -5.50 22.91 -5.58
C LEU A 79 -6.45 24.05 -6.02
N GLY A 80 -7.47 23.75 -6.83
CA GLY A 80 -8.55 24.69 -7.17
C GLY A 80 -9.54 24.99 -6.02
N CYS A 81 -9.44 24.30 -4.87
CA CYS A 81 -10.31 24.54 -3.72
C CYS A 81 -9.66 25.53 -2.73
N PRO A 82 -10.11 26.80 -2.64
CA PRO A 82 -9.48 27.81 -1.76
C PRO A 82 -9.61 27.51 -0.27
N ARG A 83 -10.49 26.57 0.12
CA ARG A 83 -10.64 26.05 1.49
C ARG A 83 -10.06 24.64 1.66
N LEU A 84 -9.17 24.20 0.77
CA LEU A 84 -8.46 22.93 0.93
C LEU A 84 -7.68 22.96 2.25
N GLN A 85 -8.05 22.07 3.17
CA GLN A 85 -7.33 21.88 4.43
C GLN A 85 -6.25 20.81 4.30
N ARG A 86 -6.52 19.72 3.58
CA ARG A 86 -5.62 18.58 3.35
C ARG A 86 -5.92 17.89 2.03
N PHE A 87 -4.90 17.32 1.40
CA PHE A 87 -4.99 16.33 0.34
C PHE A 87 -4.30 15.04 0.82
N VAL A 88 -4.93 13.89 0.61
CA VAL A 88 -4.42 12.59 1.06
C VAL A 88 -4.28 11.65 -0.13
N TYR A 89 -3.08 11.09 -0.29
CA TYR A 89 -2.81 10.05 -1.27
C TYR A 89 -2.48 8.73 -0.58
N ILE A 90 -3.19 7.66 -0.96
CA ILE A 90 -2.85 6.30 -0.55
C ILE A 90 -1.93 5.69 -1.62
N SER A 91 -0.69 5.48 -1.23
CA SER A 91 0.37 4.86 -2.04
C SER A 91 0.63 3.43 -1.54
N THR A 92 1.88 2.98 -1.51
CA THR A 92 2.32 1.74 -0.86
C THR A 92 3.77 1.85 -0.40
N ALA A 93 4.15 1.10 0.63
CA ALA A 93 5.53 1.02 1.13
C ALA A 93 6.50 0.54 0.04
N PHE A 94 6.04 -0.38 -0.79
CA PHE A 94 6.78 -0.95 -1.93
C PHE A 94 6.91 -0.01 -3.13
N ALA A 95 6.51 1.27 -3.04
CA ALA A 95 6.73 2.24 -4.11
C ALA A 95 8.23 2.44 -4.42
N ASN A 96 9.11 2.19 -3.45
CA ASN A 96 10.56 2.34 -3.62
C ASN A 96 11.30 0.99 -3.68
N SER A 97 10.63 -0.08 -4.16
CA SER A 97 11.22 -1.42 -4.24
C SER A 97 12.36 -1.56 -5.26
N HIS A 98 12.56 -0.58 -6.15
CA HIS A 98 13.72 -0.49 -7.05
C HIS A 98 15.06 -0.38 -6.33
N LEU A 99 15.06 0.15 -5.09
CA LEU A 99 16.26 0.31 -4.27
C LEU A 99 16.95 -1.02 -3.94
N TYR A 100 16.30 -2.17 -4.20
CA TYR A 100 16.95 -3.48 -4.23
C TYR A 100 18.08 -3.53 -5.26
N ALA A 101 17.82 -3.16 -6.51
CA ALA A 101 18.79 -3.23 -7.59
C ALA A 101 19.89 -2.15 -7.50
N GLU A 102 19.68 -1.13 -6.67
CA GLU A 102 20.66 -0.08 -6.34
C GLU A 102 21.49 -0.40 -5.08
N SER A 103 21.13 -1.44 -4.32
CA SER A 103 21.83 -1.85 -3.10
C SER A 103 23.03 -2.77 -3.41
N GLU A 104 23.91 -2.96 -2.42
CA GLU A 104 25.03 -3.91 -2.52
C GLU A 104 24.51 -5.34 -2.79
N ALA A 105 25.23 -6.11 -3.60
CA ALA A 105 24.81 -7.46 -4.00
C ALA A 105 24.73 -8.39 -2.77
N GLY A 106 23.51 -8.88 -2.47
CA GLY A 106 23.25 -9.68 -1.27
C GLY A 106 22.92 -8.90 -0.01
N ALA A 107 22.76 -7.56 -0.09
CA ALA A 107 22.17 -6.77 0.99
C ALA A 107 20.77 -7.30 1.35
N VAL A 108 20.38 -7.17 2.62
CA VAL A 108 19.07 -7.59 3.16
C VAL A 108 18.55 -6.55 4.15
N ASP A 109 17.24 -6.54 4.41
CA ASP A 109 16.57 -5.58 5.30
C ASP A 109 16.83 -4.12 4.86
N ILE A 110 16.65 -3.85 3.56
CA ILE A 110 16.91 -2.54 2.96
C ILE A 110 16.06 -1.46 3.67
N PRO A 111 16.67 -0.42 4.26
CA PRO A 111 15.98 0.53 5.13
C PRO A 111 15.21 1.59 4.32
N ILE A 112 13.88 1.48 4.32
CA ILE A 112 13.00 2.42 3.62
C ILE A 112 12.40 3.41 4.62
N GLN A 113 12.63 4.70 4.38
CA GLN A 113 12.20 5.81 5.24
C GLN A 113 10.97 6.54 4.69
N GLY A 114 10.29 7.29 5.56
CA GLY A 114 9.16 8.17 5.22
C GLY A 114 9.54 9.44 4.45
N VAL A 115 10.39 9.31 3.43
CA VAL A 115 10.90 10.40 2.57
C VAL A 115 10.54 10.16 1.10
N PHE A 116 10.68 11.19 0.27
CA PHE A 116 10.68 11.04 -1.19
C PHE A 116 12.04 10.55 -1.66
N TYR A 117 12.03 9.58 -2.57
CA TYR A 117 13.24 9.08 -3.24
C TYR A 117 13.25 9.63 -4.67
N PRO A 118 14.29 10.35 -5.12
CA PRO A 118 14.46 10.71 -6.53
C PRO A 118 15.03 9.51 -7.30
N LEU A 119 14.57 9.28 -8.53
CA LEU A 119 15.29 8.43 -9.47
C LEU A 119 16.31 9.27 -10.22
N SER A 120 17.51 8.72 -10.40
CA SER A 120 18.59 9.41 -11.10
C SER A 120 18.67 8.91 -12.53
N SER A 121 18.69 9.82 -13.51
CA SER A 121 19.18 9.45 -14.84
C SER A 121 20.64 9.03 -14.70
N SER A 122 20.95 7.77 -15.00
CA SER A 122 22.32 7.23 -15.05
C SER A 122 23.14 7.74 -16.26
N ALA A 123 22.75 8.90 -16.79
CA ALA A 123 23.50 9.72 -17.73
C ALA A 123 23.25 11.22 -17.45
N SER A 124 24.35 11.98 -17.30
CA SER A 124 24.43 13.44 -17.15
C SER A 124 23.60 14.11 -16.03
N ALA A 125 24.30 14.65 -15.02
CA ALA A 125 23.72 15.52 -13.99
C ALA A 125 23.51 16.98 -14.48
N SER A 126 22.81 17.16 -15.60
CA SER A 126 22.57 18.46 -16.24
C SER A 126 21.09 18.69 -16.49
N ALA A 127 20.51 19.63 -15.72
CA ALA A 127 19.09 19.91 -15.56
C ALA A 127 18.28 18.76 -14.92
N SER A 128 17.61 19.06 -13.79
CA SER A 128 16.64 18.15 -13.19
C SER A 128 15.37 18.13 -14.04
N THR A 129 15.16 17.07 -14.81
CA THR A 129 13.92 16.88 -15.60
C THR A 129 12.71 16.92 -14.67
N SER A 130 11.80 17.86 -14.94
CA SER A 130 10.53 18.04 -14.22
C SER A 130 9.73 16.74 -14.22
N VAL A 131 9.15 16.38 -13.08
CA VAL A 131 8.33 15.16 -12.94
C VAL A 131 7.09 15.23 -13.84
N SER A 132 6.57 16.44 -14.07
CA SER A 132 5.56 16.71 -15.10
C SER A 132 5.99 16.26 -16.51
N THR A 133 7.28 16.39 -16.86
CA THR A 133 7.83 16.00 -18.18
C THR A 133 7.97 14.48 -18.29
N ILE A 134 8.40 13.81 -17.21
CA ILE A 134 8.43 12.33 -17.16
C ILE A 134 7.00 11.77 -17.28
N TRP A 135 6.02 12.41 -16.65
CA TRP A 135 4.62 12.03 -16.80
C TRP A 135 4.10 12.21 -18.24
N GLN A 136 4.46 13.31 -18.93
CA GLN A 136 4.18 13.49 -20.35
C GLN A 136 4.86 12.42 -21.24
N GLU A 137 6.05 11.94 -20.87
CA GLU A 137 6.67 10.80 -21.54
C GLU A 137 5.82 9.52 -21.38
N VAL A 138 5.42 9.18 -20.15
CA VAL A 138 4.54 8.01 -19.90
C VAL A 138 3.19 8.12 -20.61
N GLN A 139 2.63 9.32 -20.77
CA GLN A 139 1.41 9.56 -21.55
C GLN A 139 1.59 9.32 -23.05
N THR A 140 2.77 9.59 -23.62
CA THR A 140 3.02 9.55 -25.07
C THR A 140 3.67 8.24 -25.52
N ARG A 141 4.73 7.79 -24.82
CA ARG A 141 5.44 6.52 -25.08
C ARG A 141 4.78 5.31 -24.42
N ASN A 142 3.79 5.49 -23.55
CA ASN A 142 3.21 4.44 -22.69
C ASN A 142 4.22 3.82 -21.67
N SER A 143 5.37 4.46 -21.55
CA SER A 143 6.57 4.09 -20.78
C SER A 143 7.44 5.35 -20.62
N SER A 144 8.49 5.31 -19.81
CA SER A 144 9.48 6.38 -19.71
C SER A 144 10.91 5.83 -19.72
N ALA A 145 11.87 6.62 -20.20
CA ALA A 145 13.29 6.29 -20.08
C ALA A 145 13.70 6.09 -18.61
N GLU A 146 13.06 6.81 -17.68
CA GLU A 146 13.23 6.61 -16.23
C GLU A 146 12.74 5.22 -15.78
N TYR A 147 11.57 4.77 -16.22
CA TYR A 147 11.03 3.43 -15.92
C TYR A 147 11.85 2.31 -16.58
N GLU A 148 12.34 2.53 -17.80
CA GLU A 148 13.17 1.58 -18.53
C GLU A 148 14.58 1.43 -17.96
N ALA A 149 15.05 2.38 -17.14
CA ALA A 149 16.38 2.39 -16.53
C ALA A 149 16.46 1.83 -15.09
N HIS A 150 15.34 1.57 -14.42
CA HIS A 150 15.30 1.13 -13.02
C HIS A 150 14.45 -0.15 -12.87
N ASP A 151 14.95 -1.15 -12.15
CA ASP A 151 14.22 -2.41 -11.96
C ASP A 151 13.07 -2.24 -10.94
N PHE A 152 11.86 -2.01 -11.44
CA PHE A 152 10.64 -2.00 -10.64
C PHE A 152 9.95 -3.38 -10.71
N PRO A 153 9.90 -4.17 -9.61
CA PRO A 153 9.26 -5.49 -9.58
C PRO A 153 7.81 -5.54 -10.10
N TRP A 154 7.08 -4.43 -10.00
CA TRP A 154 5.74 -4.31 -10.56
C TRP A 154 5.53 -2.95 -11.22
N PRO A 155 4.88 -2.88 -12.40
CA PRO A 155 4.54 -1.60 -13.06
C PRO A 155 3.65 -0.69 -12.18
N CYS A 156 2.88 -1.26 -11.25
CA CYS A 156 2.09 -0.50 -10.28
C CYS A 156 2.96 0.20 -9.22
N ALA A 157 4.14 -0.34 -8.87
CA ALA A 157 5.06 0.29 -7.93
C ALA A 157 5.67 1.56 -8.54
N TYR A 158 6.10 1.51 -9.81
CA TYR A 158 6.52 2.72 -10.54
C TYR A 158 5.38 3.73 -10.66
N ALA A 159 4.18 3.28 -11.05
CA ALA A 159 3.02 4.17 -11.16
C ALA A 159 2.67 4.85 -9.82
N LYS A 160 2.91 4.19 -8.67
CA LYS A 160 2.83 4.81 -7.34
C LYS A 160 3.94 5.81 -7.09
N HIS A 161 5.19 5.41 -7.30
CA HIS A 161 6.38 6.26 -7.10
C HIS A 161 6.31 7.57 -7.91
N LEU A 162 6.00 7.48 -9.20
CA LEU A 162 5.83 8.66 -10.07
C LEU A 162 4.65 9.54 -9.61
N SER A 163 3.55 8.94 -9.11
CA SER A 163 2.43 9.71 -8.53
C SER A 163 2.85 10.48 -7.27
N GLU A 164 3.65 9.89 -6.38
CA GLU A 164 4.14 10.56 -5.17
C GLU A 164 5.02 11.78 -5.51
N ARG A 165 5.95 11.61 -6.45
CA ARG A 165 6.84 12.70 -6.91
C ARG A 165 6.08 13.79 -7.65
N LEU A 166 5.09 13.43 -8.48
CA LEU A 166 4.24 14.40 -9.17
C LEU A 166 3.39 15.21 -8.18
N LEU A 167 2.86 14.58 -7.12
CA LEU A 167 2.16 15.27 -6.04
C LEU A 167 3.08 16.21 -5.26
N ALA A 168 4.32 15.79 -4.96
CA ALA A 168 5.30 16.66 -4.30
C ALA A 168 5.57 17.92 -5.15
N GLU A 169 5.82 17.74 -6.45
CA GLU A 169 6.07 18.83 -7.38
C GLU A 169 4.86 19.78 -7.53
N LEU A 170 3.65 19.25 -7.66
CA LEU A 170 2.42 20.05 -7.81
C LEU A 170 2.10 20.88 -6.55
N PHE A 171 2.23 20.30 -5.35
CA PHE A 171 1.94 21.02 -4.10
C PHE A 171 3.06 21.98 -3.70
N ALA A 172 4.31 21.72 -4.10
CA ALA A 172 5.41 22.68 -3.96
C ALA A 172 5.26 23.88 -4.91
N LYS A 173 4.92 23.64 -6.19
CA LYS A 173 4.63 24.70 -7.18
C LYS A 173 3.45 25.62 -6.79
N ALA A 174 2.58 25.15 -5.89
CA ALA A 174 1.41 25.88 -5.39
C ALA A 174 1.59 26.45 -3.97
N ASP A 175 2.79 26.37 -3.38
CA ASP A 175 3.13 26.82 -2.02
C ASP A 175 2.18 26.30 -0.92
N VAL A 176 1.80 25.02 -1.02
CA VAL A 176 0.88 24.34 -0.09
C VAL A 176 1.33 22.92 0.28
N SER A 177 2.65 22.70 0.32
CA SER A 177 3.28 21.40 0.61
C SER A 177 2.80 20.76 1.93
N GLU A 178 2.48 21.57 2.93
CA GLU A 178 1.96 21.15 4.25
C GLU A 178 0.57 20.51 4.19
N LYS A 179 -0.18 20.74 3.11
CA LYS A 179 -1.51 20.14 2.89
C LYS A 179 -1.42 18.73 2.34
N SER A 180 -0.29 18.34 1.75
CA SER A 180 -0.09 17.03 1.14
C SER A 180 0.37 15.97 2.15
N LEU A 181 -0.40 14.89 2.29
CA LEU A 181 -0.07 13.71 3.10
C LEU A 181 -0.11 12.46 2.21
N ILE A 182 1.01 11.75 2.14
CA ILE A 182 1.14 10.48 1.41
C ILE A 182 1.24 9.35 2.42
N LEU A 183 0.24 8.48 2.46
CA LEU A 183 0.25 7.28 3.29
C LEU A 183 0.72 6.09 2.46
N ARG A 184 1.82 5.46 2.89
CA ARG A 184 2.39 4.24 2.31
C ARG A 184 2.09 3.04 3.23
N PRO A 185 0.96 2.33 3.07
CA PRO A 185 0.76 1.04 3.73
C PRO A 185 1.67 -0.04 3.15
N SER A 186 2.07 -1.03 3.96
CA SER A 186 2.57 -2.32 3.45
C SER A 186 1.39 -3.13 2.91
N ILE A 187 1.41 -4.46 3.03
CA ILE A 187 0.20 -5.24 2.74
C ILE A 187 -0.83 -5.02 3.87
N LEU A 188 -2.10 -4.90 3.46
CA LEU A 188 -3.23 -4.78 4.39
C LEU A 188 -3.74 -6.18 4.77
N GLY A 189 -3.61 -6.52 6.05
CA GLY A 189 -4.20 -7.72 6.63
C GLY A 189 -5.63 -7.52 7.13
N PRO A 190 -6.22 -8.55 7.77
CA PRO A 190 -7.57 -8.49 8.30
C PRO A 190 -7.72 -7.36 9.30
N ALA A 191 -8.91 -6.76 9.38
CA ALA A 191 -9.23 -5.91 10.51
C ALA A 191 -9.12 -6.68 11.84
N GLU A 192 -8.53 -6.06 12.86
CA GLU A 192 -8.53 -6.62 14.22
C GLU A 192 -9.87 -6.44 14.91
N ARG A 193 -10.61 -5.37 14.57
CA ARG A 193 -11.88 -4.97 15.20
C ARG A 193 -12.89 -4.34 14.24
N VAL A 194 -12.44 -3.55 13.25
CA VAL A 194 -13.32 -2.63 12.48
C VAL A 194 -13.21 -2.84 10.97
N PRO A 195 -14.31 -3.11 10.22
CA PRO A 195 -15.72 -3.07 10.64
C PRO A 195 -16.15 -4.27 11.50
N TYR A 196 -15.43 -5.38 11.42
CA TYR A 196 -15.49 -6.54 12.32
C TYR A 196 -14.14 -7.27 12.25
N ALA A 197 -13.81 -8.07 13.27
CA ALA A 197 -12.58 -8.85 13.29
C ALA A 197 -12.55 -9.91 12.18
N GLY A 198 -11.42 -10.02 11.45
CA GLY A 198 -11.25 -10.98 10.35
C GLY A 198 -11.53 -10.44 8.94
N TYR A 199 -11.86 -9.15 8.78
CA TYR A 199 -12.15 -8.59 7.46
C TYR A 199 -10.89 -8.49 6.56
N SER A 200 -10.61 -9.52 5.72
CA SER A 200 -9.69 -9.58 4.54
C SER A 200 -8.25 -10.17 4.68
N VAL A 201 -7.52 -10.29 3.55
CA VAL A 201 -6.49 -11.34 3.25
C VAL A 201 -5.37 -10.75 2.31
N THR A 202 -4.03 -10.95 2.38
CA THR A 202 -3.08 -11.77 3.20
C THR A 202 -1.62 -11.22 3.17
N ALA A 203 -0.77 -11.57 4.16
CA ALA A 203 0.71 -11.44 4.28
C ALA A 203 1.27 -10.02 4.61
N ASP A 204 2.54 -9.91 5.07
CA ASP A 204 3.14 -8.79 5.87
C ASP A 204 2.14 -7.77 6.43
N GLU A 205 1.31 -8.28 7.33
CA GLU A 205 0.00 -7.71 7.57
C GLU A 205 0.05 -6.55 8.55
N VAL A 206 -0.31 -5.35 8.09
CA VAL A 206 -0.90 -4.34 8.99
C VAL A 206 -2.41 -4.46 8.91
N PRO A 207 -3.11 -4.63 10.05
CA PRO A 207 -4.57 -4.60 10.08
C PRO A 207 -5.12 -3.32 9.45
N VAL A 208 -6.16 -3.44 8.61
CA VAL A 208 -6.72 -2.28 7.89
C VAL A 208 -7.22 -1.18 8.83
N ASP A 209 -7.72 -1.53 10.02
CA ASP A 209 -8.14 -0.59 11.04
C ASP A 209 -6.97 0.07 11.78
N VAL A 210 -5.80 -0.58 11.85
CA VAL A 210 -4.55 0.05 12.30
C VAL A 210 -4.08 1.10 11.29
N VAL A 211 -4.19 0.81 9.98
CA VAL A 211 -3.87 1.79 8.91
C VAL A 211 -4.81 3.00 8.95
N VAL A 212 -6.10 2.80 9.22
CA VAL A 212 -7.06 3.90 9.35
C VAL A 212 -6.79 4.73 10.62
N ASP A 213 -6.59 4.11 11.79
CA ASP A 213 -6.32 4.85 13.04
C ASP A 213 -5.03 5.66 12.95
N ARG A 214 -3.99 5.10 12.32
CA ARG A 214 -2.74 5.80 12.02
C ARG A 214 -2.95 6.97 11.05
N LEU A 215 -3.74 6.81 9.98
CA LEU A 215 -4.07 7.91 9.07
C LEU A 215 -4.82 9.05 9.78
N LEU A 216 -5.84 8.72 10.58
CA LEU A 216 -6.62 9.71 11.31
C LEU A 216 -5.75 10.48 12.32
N LEU A 217 -4.82 9.81 13.00
CA LEU A 217 -3.83 10.45 13.88
C LEU A 217 -2.97 11.48 13.13
N HIS A 218 -2.35 11.09 12.01
CA HIS A 218 -1.48 11.98 11.22
C HIS A 218 -2.24 13.15 10.58
N LEU A 219 -3.53 12.96 10.25
CA LEU A 219 -4.41 14.04 9.78
C LEU A 219 -4.65 15.10 10.86
N VAL A 220 -5.05 14.66 12.06
CA VAL A 220 -5.32 15.55 13.20
C VAL A 220 -4.08 16.35 13.58
N HIS A 221 -2.94 15.68 13.78
CA HIS A 221 -1.70 16.32 14.23
C HIS A 221 -0.83 16.90 13.09
N GLY A 222 -1.45 17.45 12.04
CA GLY A 222 -0.77 18.31 11.05
C GLY A 222 0.34 17.66 10.22
N SER A 223 0.52 16.33 10.24
CA SER A 223 1.64 15.66 9.55
C SER A 223 1.57 15.81 8.03
N ALA A 224 2.69 16.07 7.36
CA ALA A 224 2.81 16.23 5.91
C ALA A 224 3.94 15.38 5.32
N GLY A 225 3.92 15.20 3.99
CA GLY A 225 4.87 14.33 3.26
C GLY A 225 4.55 12.84 3.41
N CYS A 226 5.56 11.97 3.27
CA CYS A 226 5.39 10.52 3.29
C CYS A 226 5.34 9.92 4.70
N VAL A 227 4.35 9.05 4.98
CA VAL A 227 4.16 8.35 6.26
C VAL A 227 3.93 6.87 6.00
N HIS A 228 4.62 6.01 6.75
CA HIS A 228 4.53 4.56 6.61
C HIS A 228 3.45 3.96 7.52
N ALA A 229 2.49 3.26 6.91
CA ALA A 229 1.46 2.47 7.60
C ALA A 229 1.82 0.98 7.54
N VAL A 230 2.93 0.66 8.18
CA VAL A 230 3.65 -0.63 8.14
C VAL A 230 3.74 -1.23 9.55
N SER A 231 4.01 -2.54 9.61
CA SER A 231 4.13 -3.30 10.88
C SER A 231 5.26 -2.80 11.78
N GLY A 232 6.25 -2.11 11.19
CA GLY A 232 7.54 -1.82 11.80
C GLY A 232 8.37 -3.09 12.01
N GLU A 233 9.66 -2.93 12.29
CA GLU A 233 10.59 -4.03 12.61
C GLU A 233 9.97 -5.05 13.58
N ARG A 234 9.33 -4.53 14.65
CA ARG A 234 8.72 -5.27 15.76
C ARG A 234 7.52 -6.14 15.38
N GLY A 235 6.90 -5.89 14.21
CA GLY A 235 5.68 -6.56 13.75
C GLY A 235 5.88 -7.41 12.50
N ARG A 236 7.12 -7.56 12.02
CA ARG A 236 7.47 -8.40 10.86
C ARG A 236 7.28 -9.88 11.20
N TYR A 237 6.68 -10.65 10.29
CA TYR A 237 6.65 -12.11 10.39
C TYR A 237 7.92 -12.71 9.78
N ARG A 238 8.54 -13.69 10.44
CA ARG A 238 9.66 -14.43 9.83
C ARG A 238 9.06 -15.48 8.90
N PHE A 239 9.71 -15.75 7.75
CA PHE A 239 9.26 -16.81 6.83
C PHE A 239 9.14 -18.18 7.53
N LYS A 240 9.97 -18.43 8.55
CA LYS A 240 9.86 -19.62 9.39
C LYS A 240 8.48 -19.75 10.07
N ASP A 241 7.96 -18.67 10.64
CA ASP A 241 6.68 -18.69 11.38
C ASP A 241 5.52 -18.99 10.43
N LEU A 242 5.53 -18.33 9.26
CA LEU A 242 4.62 -18.60 8.13
C LEU A 242 4.70 -20.05 7.65
N TRP A 243 5.92 -20.62 7.57
CA TRP A 243 6.15 -21.98 7.12
C TRP A 243 5.67 -23.02 8.15
N GLU A 244 5.89 -22.80 9.45
CA GLU A 244 5.45 -23.74 10.50
C GLU A 244 3.92 -23.79 10.59
N GLU A 245 3.24 -22.63 10.56
CA GLU A 245 1.78 -22.53 10.46
C GLU A 245 1.24 -23.17 9.17
N GLY A 246 1.83 -22.83 8.01
CA GLY A 246 1.46 -23.40 6.71
C GLY A 246 1.61 -24.93 6.65
N MET A 247 2.65 -25.47 7.27
CA MET A 247 2.91 -26.90 7.35
C MET A 247 2.04 -27.63 8.39
N ALA A 248 1.44 -26.90 9.34
CA ALA A 248 0.45 -27.41 10.29
C ALA A 248 -0.97 -27.49 9.67
N VAL A 249 -1.37 -26.48 8.88
CA VAL A 249 -2.71 -26.46 8.24
C VAL A 249 -2.81 -27.26 6.93
N ARG A 250 -1.67 -27.68 6.35
CA ARG A 250 -1.64 -28.39 5.05
C ARG A 250 -2.46 -29.69 5.04
N LYS A 251 -3.13 -29.94 3.91
CA LYS A 251 -3.71 -31.26 3.57
C LYS A 251 -2.77 -32.15 2.76
N MET A 252 -1.75 -31.54 2.16
CA MET A 252 -0.77 -32.19 1.29
C MET A 252 0.07 -33.22 2.08
N PRO A 253 -0.02 -34.54 1.83
CA PRO A 253 0.72 -35.54 2.62
C PRO A 253 2.24 -35.46 2.43
N TRP A 254 2.71 -35.13 1.21
CA TRP A 254 4.13 -35.07 0.85
C TRP A 254 4.98 -34.26 1.85
N ARG A 255 6.17 -34.79 2.22
CA ARG A 255 7.13 -34.09 3.07
C ARG A 255 7.85 -32.99 2.28
N LEU A 256 7.28 -31.79 2.27
CA LEU A 256 7.94 -30.61 1.71
C LEU A 256 9.23 -30.28 2.50
N ARG A 257 10.26 -29.81 1.80
CA ARG A 257 11.52 -29.33 2.36
C ARG A 257 11.77 -27.91 1.87
N LEU A 258 11.87 -26.96 2.80
CA LEU A 258 12.34 -25.62 2.48
C LEU A 258 13.82 -25.67 2.06
N VAL A 259 14.15 -25.00 0.98
CA VAL A 259 15.52 -24.85 0.46
C VAL A 259 15.70 -23.38 0.13
N TRP A 260 16.70 -22.75 0.73
CA TRP A 260 17.16 -21.41 0.33
C TRP A 260 18.12 -21.57 -0.85
N ALA A 261 17.99 -20.71 -1.85
CA ALA A 261 18.84 -20.67 -3.02
C ALA A 261 19.35 -19.24 -3.22
N ASP A 262 20.66 -19.09 -3.40
CA ASP A 262 21.31 -17.81 -3.69
C ASP A 262 21.17 -17.52 -5.20
N VAL A 263 19.98 -17.03 -5.57
CA VAL A 263 19.61 -16.68 -6.95
C VAL A 263 18.71 -15.45 -6.94
N ASP A 264 18.88 -14.60 -7.95
CA ASP A 264 18.02 -13.45 -8.19
C ASP A 264 16.54 -13.87 -8.42
N TRP A 265 15.59 -13.00 -8.08
CA TRP A 265 14.16 -13.27 -8.12
C TRP A 265 13.55 -13.30 -9.53
N HIS A 266 14.22 -12.72 -10.54
CA HIS A 266 13.88 -12.92 -11.95
C HIS A 266 14.42 -14.26 -12.50
N SER A 267 15.33 -14.93 -11.78
CA SER A 267 16.06 -16.11 -12.27
C SER A 267 15.14 -17.19 -12.84
N PRO A 268 15.39 -17.71 -14.06
CA PRO A 268 14.57 -18.78 -14.65
C PRO A 268 14.67 -20.11 -13.87
N GLN A 269 15.62 -20.24 -12.94
CA GLN A 269 15.73 -21.37 -12.01
C GLN A 269 14.60 -21.37 -10.96
N LEU A 270 14.02 -20.20 -10.66
CA LEU A 270 12.90 -20.08 -9.74
C LEU A 270 11.57 -20.42 -10.43
N HIS A 271 10.75 -21.20 -9.73
CA HIS A 271 9.38 -21.50 -10.13
C HIS A 271 8.58 -20.20 -10.28
N TYR A 272 7.71 -20.14 -11.30
CA TYR A 272 6.94 -18.94 -11.66
C TYR A 272 6.27 -18.24 -10.47
N ILE A 273 5.71 -19.00 -9.53
CA ILE A 273 5.05 -18.45 -8.32
C ILE A 273 6.03 -17.64 -7.45
N ALA A 274 7.28 -18.06 -7.30
CA ALA A 274 8.28 -17.31 -6.54
C ALA A 274 8.67 -16.01 -7.25
N ARG A 275 8.80 -16.05 -8.59
CA ARG A 275 9.05 -14.84 -9.42
C ARG A 275 7.85 -13.90 -9.53
N PHE A 276 6.65 -14.38 -9.18
CA PHE A 276 5.44 -13.58 -9.16
C PHE A 276 5.25 -12.88 -7.81
N TYR A 277 5.44 -13.62 -6.72
CA TYR A 277 5.41 -13.11 -5.35
C TYR A 277 6.80 -12.66 -4.87
N VAL A 278 7.46 -11.80 -5.66
CA VAL A 278 8.77 -11.16 -5.38
C VAL A 278 8.84 -10.53 -3.99
N LEU A 279 7.69 -10.09 -3.47
CA LEU A 279 7.52 -9.52 -2.14
C LEU A 279 7.93 -10.47 -0.97
N PHE A 280 8.13 -11.76 -1.25
CA PHE A 280 8.71 -12.74 -0.31
C PHE A 280 10.15 -13.14 -0.65
N GLY A 281 10.66 -12.74 -1.82
CA GLY A 281 12.04 -12.95 -2.26
C GLY A 281 13.01 -11.88 -1.75
N HIS A 282 12.51 -10.71 -1.33
CA HIS A 282 13.36 -9.69 -0.73
C HIS A 282 12.76 -9.04 0.52
N SER A 283 13.63 -8.73 1.49
CA SER A 283 13.25 -8.14 2.78
C SER A 283 13.55 -6.64 2.82
N PHE A 284 12.53 -5.85 3.16
CA PHE A 284 12.63 -4.41 3.36
C PHE A 284 12.32 -4.08 4.83
N ASP A 285 13.13 -3.21 5.45
CA ASP A 285 12.77 -2.64 6.75
C ASP A 285 12.04 -1.30 6.54
N PHE A 286 10.73 -1.32 6.72
CA PHE A 286 9.90 -0.13 6.61
C PHE A 286 9.82 0.61 7.95
N SER A 287 10.51 1.75 8.04
CA SER A 287 10.55 2.53 9.28
C SER A 287 9.18 3.13 9.62
N GLU A 288 8.65 2.80 10.79
CA GLU A 288 7.45 3.44 11.36
C GLU A 288 7.77 4.67 12.25
N GLU A 289 9.01 5.16 12.24
CA GLU A 289 9.53 6.16 13.19
C GLU A 289 8.73 7.47 13.21
N ARG A 290 8.24 7.96 12.06
CA ARG A 290 7.37 9.17 12.02
C ARG A 290 6.07 8.99 12.82
N THR A 291 5.61 7.74 12.97
CA THR A 291 4.44 7.39 13.80
C THR A 291 4.81 7.35 15.28
N LEU A 292 5.96 6.74 15.62
CA LEU A 292 6.47 6.65 17.00
C LEU A 292 6.72 8.06 17.59
N ARG A 293 7.54 8.87 16.90
CA ARG A 293 7.86 10.26 17.28
C ARG A 293 6.63 11.17 17.39
N LEU A 294 5.53 10.82 16.72
CA LEU A 294 4.24 11.51 16.87
C LEU A 294 3.50 10.99 18.12
N TRP A 295 3.31 9.67 18.22
CA TRP A 295 2.58 9.02 19.30
C TRP A 295 3.10 9.39 20.70
N GLU A 296 4.42 9.46 20.86
CA GLU A 296 5.10 9.91 22.08
C GLU A 296 4.63 11.31 22.55
N ARG A 297 4.31 12.21 21.61
CA ARG A 297 3.89 13.60 21.87
C ARG A 297 2.40 13.75 22.13
N VAL A 298 1.59 12.74 21.79
CA VAL A 298 0.13 12.77 21.98
C VAL A 298 -0.19 12.42 23.44
N PRO A 299 -1.03 13.21 24.16
CA PRO A 299 -1.42 12.91 25.54
C PRO A 299 -2.12 11.55 25.68
N GLU A 300 -1.93 10.86 26.82
CA GLU A 300 -2.48 9.52 27.03
C GLU A 300 -4.02 9.46 26.92
N ALA A 301 -4.71 10.49 27.41
CA ALA A 301 -6.16 10.64 27.28
C ALA A 301 -6.63 10.67 25.81
N GLU A 302 -5.78 11.15 24.90
CA GLU A 302 -6.03 11.19 23.44
C GLU A 302 -5.59 9.91 22.71
N ARG A 303 -4.68 9.12 23.30
CA ARG A 303 -4.31 7.78 22.81
C ARG A 303 -5.42 6.73 23.02
N ARG A 304 -6.31 6.97 23.99
CA ARG A 304 -7.30 5.98 24.45
C ARG A 304 -8.28 5.58 23.34
N GLY A 305 -8.26 4.29 22.98
CA GLY A 305 -9.14 3.70 21.96
C GLY A 305 -8.53 3.60 20.56
N LEU A 306 -7.35 4.20 20.33
CA LEU A 306 -6.67 4.15 19.04
C LEU A 306 -5.77 2.91 18.92
N ARG A 307 -5.87 2.16 17.82
CA ARG A 307 -4.94 1.07 17.47
C ARG A 307 -3.94 1.56 16.41
N VAL A 308 -3.00 2.42 16.80
CA VAL A 308 -2.02 3.03 15.87
C VAL A 308 -0.88 2.05 15.50
N PHE A 309 -0.70 1.01 16.29
CA PHE A 309 0.30 -0.05 16.10
C PHE A 309 -0.40 -1.42 16.07
N LYS A 310 0.19 -2.35 15.31
CA LYS A 310 -0.21 -3.76 15.21
C LYS A 310 -0.04 -4.46 16.56
N ASP A 311 -0.91 -5.41 16.87
CA ASP A 311 -0.82 -6.21 18.07
C ASP A 311 0.19 -7.35 17.93
N CYS A 312 1.48 -7.04 18.15
CA CYS A 312 2.57 -8.00 18.01
C CYS A 312 2.52 -9.19 18.99
N SER A 313 1.54 -9.25 19.91
CA SER A 313 1.27 -10.45 20.70
C SER A 313 0.59 -11.56 19.89
N ARG A 314 0.06 -11.24 18.70
CA ARG A 314 -0.64 -12.17 17.81
C ARG A 314 0.29 -12.65 16.69
N GLY A 315 0.48 -13.97 16.64
CA GLY A 315 1.21 -14.67 15.57
C GLY A 315 0.47 -14.65 14.23
N PHE A 316 0.94 -15.48 13.29
CA PHE A 316 0.36 -15.57 11.95
C PHE A 316 -0.73 -16.66 11.88
N ASP A 317 -1.95 -16.33 12.29
CA ASP A 317 -3.06 -17.30 12.34
C ASP A 317 -3.55 -17.71 10.94
N LEU A 318 -2.99 -18.79 10.38
CA LEU A 318 -3.51 -19.43 9.17
C LEU A 318 -4.71 -20.35 9.47
N GLY A 319 -4.80 -20.90 10.68
CA GLY A 319 -5.83 -21.84 11.09
C GLY A 319 -7.23 -21.22 11.06
N GLY A 320 -7.41 -20.09 11.74
CA GLY A 320 -8.67 -19.35 11.80
C GLY A 320 -9.14 -18.81 10.44
N ARG A 321 -8.21 -18.57 9.51
CA ARG A 321 -8.47 -17.97 8.19
C ARG A 321 -8.64 -18.98 7.06
N ARG A 322 -8.52 -20.29 7.34
CA ARG A 322 -8.53 -21.36 6.34
C ARG A 322 -9.71 -21.30 5.36
N ASP A 323 -10.89 -20.91 5.84
CA ASP A 323 -12.10 -20.92 5.02
C ASP A 323 -12.26 -19.63 4.18
N GLU A 324 -11.68 -18.50 4.60
CA GLU A 324 -11.48 -17.30 3.78
C GLU A 324 -10.47 -17.58 2.65
N ILE A 325 -9.32 -18.16 3.00
CA ILE A 325 -8.27 -18.51 2.04
C ILE A 325 -8.81 -19.50 1.00
N ARG A 326 -9.68 -20.44 1.40
CA ARG A 326 -10.41 -21.33 0.48
C ARG A 326 -11.42 -20.59 -0.40
N ALA A 327 -12.08 -19.54 0.09
CA ALA A 327 -12.97 -18.71 -0.73
C ALA A 327 -12.17 -17.92 -1.80
N CYS A 328 -11.04 -17.31 -1.41
CA CYS A 328 -10.11 -16.65 -2.34
C CYS A 328 -9.57 -17.64 -3.40
N ALA A 329 -9.14 -18.83 -2.99
CA ALA A 329 -8.65 -19.87 -3.90
C ALA A 329 -9.72 -20.35 -4.90
N LYS A 330 -10.98 -20.50 -4.47
CA LYS A 330 -12.12 -20.79 -5.38
C LYS A 330 -12.35 -19.65 -6.38
N GLY A 331 -12.27 -18.40 -5.94
CA GLY A 331 -12.40 -17.22 -6.81
C GLY A 331 -11.30 -17.14 -7.87
N LEU A 332 -10.04 -17.34 -7.45
CA LEU A 332 -8.88 -17.41 -8.34
C LEU A 332 -8.99 -18.56 -9.34
N ALA A 333 -9.38 -19.75 -8.90
CA ALA A 333 -9.60 -20.89 -9.79
C ALA A 333 -10.64 -20.56 -10.88
N SER A 334 -11.78 -19.99 -10.49
CA SER A 334 -12.83 -19.54 -11.42
C SER A 334 -12.33 -18.49 -12.40
N TYR A 335 -11.54 -17.51 -11.95
CA TYR A 335 -10.96 -16.46 -12.79
C TYR A 335 -9.97 -17.00 -13.84
N PHE A 336 -9.16 -18.01 -13.49
CA PHE A 336 -8.23 -18.66 -14.40
C PHE A 336 -8.83 -19.84 -15.19
N GLY A 337 -10.15 -20.09 -15.09
CA GLY A 337 -10.82 -21.23 -15.75
C GLY A 337 -10.41 -22.60 -15.20
N VAL A 338 -9.73 -22.65 -14.07
CA VAL A 338 -9.26 -23.89 -13.42
C VAL A 338 -10.42 -24.50 -12.62
N PRO A 339 -10.70 -25.82 -12.74
CA PRO A 339 -11.75 -26.46 -11.97
C PRO A 339 -11.52 -26.29 -10.45
N SER A 340 -12.56 -25.93 -9.70
CA SER A 340 -12.43 -25.62 -8.27
C SER A 340 -11.88 -26.79 -7.44
N TRP A 341 -12.16 -28.03 -7.86
CA TRP A 341 -11.60 -29.25 -7.25
C TRP A 341 -10.09 -29.44 -7.47
N VAL A 342 -9.45 -28.65 -8.33
CA VAL A 342 -7.97 -28.59 -8.46
C VAL A 342 -7.37 -27.59 -7.46
N ALA A 343 -8.09 -26.56 -7.03
CA ALA A 343 -7.61 -25.59 -6.05
C ALA A 343 -7.90 -25.98 -4.58
N ILE A 344 -9.01 -26.69 -4.34
CA ILE A 344 -9.50 -27.04 -2.99
C ILE A 344 -8.65 -28.11 -2.23
N PRO A 345 -7.99 -29.12 -2.86
CA PRO A 345 -7.23 -30.14 -2.14
C PRO A 345 -6.01 -29.60 -1.37
N PHE A 346 -5.54 -28.42 -1.74
CA PHE A 346 -4.28 -27.83 -1.27
C PHE A 346 -4.48 -26.92 -0.02
N LEU A 347 -5.73 -26.69 0.41
CA LEU A 347 -6.16 -25.76 1.48
C LEU A 347 -7.34 -26.28 2.32
#